data_AF-A0ABD3V2A9-F1
#
_entry.id   AF-A0ABD3V2A9-F1
#
_cell.length_a   1.000
_cell.length_b   1.000
_cell.length_c   1.000
_cell.angle_alpha   90.00
_cell.angle_beta   90.00
_cell.angle_gamma   90.00
#
_symmetry.space_group_name_H-M   'P 1'
#
loop_
_entity.id
_entity.type
_entity.pdbx_description
1 polymer ?
#
loop_
_entity_poly.entity_id
_entity_poly.type
_entity_poly.pdbx_seq_one_letter_code
_entity_poly.pdbx_strand_id
1 'polypeptide(L)' 'SNWLGSWSVEQLREFQQNDPCIGLVLKLKEEGAKKPLPSQLVGERQEAKSLLRQWTSLEVQDGLLYKRWETSH' A
#
# COMPACT_ATOMS: atom_id res chain seq x y z
N SER A 1 23.39 -11.37 -16.58
CA SER A 1 23.12 -9.92 -16.43
C SER A 1 22.06 -9.75 -15.37
N ASN A 2 22.28 -8.90 -14.36
CA ASN A 2 21.27 -8.52 -13.38
C ASN A 2 20.75 -7.15 -13.84
N TRP A 3 19.69 -7.16 -14.64
CA TRP A 3 19.15 -6.03 -15.42
C TRP A 3 18.24 -5.14 -14.59
N LEU A 4 18.00 -5.53 -13.34
CA LEU A 4 17.32 -4.75 -12.32
C LEU A 4 18.34 -4.46 -11.21
N GLY A 5 18.87 -3.24 -11.17
CA GLY A 5 19.43 -2.74 -9.93
C GLY A 5 18.31 -2.82 -8.87
N SER A 6 18.59 -3.49 -7.75
CA SER A 6 17.65 -3.51 -6.63
C SER A 6 17.46 -2.07 -6.16
N TRP A 7 16.24 -1.56 -6.18
CA TRP A 7 15.92 -0.28 -5.56
C TRP A 7 16.29 -0.32 -4.09
N SER A 8 16.85 0.77 -3.57
CA SER A 8 17.04 0.91 -2.14
C SER A 8 15.68 1.03 -1.42
N VAL A 9 15.67 0.76 -0.12
CA VAL A 9 14.48 0.95 0.73
C VAL A 9 13.97 2.39 0.65
N GLU A 10 14.86 3.38 0.72
CA GLU A 10 14.51 4.79 0.54
C GLU A 10 13.86 5.08 -0.83
N GLN A 11 14.38 4.52 -1.92
CA GLN A 11 13.77 4.71 -3.25
C GLN A 11 12.38 4.10 -3.32
N LEU A 12 12.19 2.90 -2.77
CA LEU A 12 10.88 2.27 -2.69
C LEU A 12 9.91 3.12 -1.86
N ARG A 13 10.38 3.72 -0.77
CA ARG A 13 9.57 4.58 0.09
C ARG A 13 9.12 5.83 -0.66
N GLU A 14 10.04 6.51 -1.34
CA GLU A 14 9.71 7.65 -2.20
C GLU A 14 8.71 7.29 -3.28
N PHE A 15 8.88 6.14 -3.95
CA PHE A 15 7.94 5.72 -4.99
C PHE A 15 6.55 5.43 -4.45
N GLN A 16 6.45 4.76 -3.30
CA GLN A 16 5.16 4.50 -2.67
C GLN A 16 4.47 5.79 -2.19
N GLN A 17 5.22 6.72 -1.60
CA GLN A 17 4.69 8.00 -1.12
C GLN A 17 4.19 8.89 -2.27
N ASN A 18 4.87 8.86 -3.42
CA ASN A 18 4.51 9.65 -4.59
C ASN A 18 3.44 8.99 -5.47
N ASP A 19 3.18 7.69 -5.29
CA ASP A 19 2.09 7.02 -6.00
C ASP A 19 0.73 7.43 -5.42
N PRO A 20 -0.21 7.93 -6.24
CA PRO A 20 -1.49 8.46 -5.75
C PRO A 20 -2.40 7.39 -5.12
N CYS A 21 -2.20 6.12 -5.44
CA CYS A 21 -2.99 5.02 -4.92
C CYS A 21 -2.33 4.38 -3.70
N ILE A 22 -1.06 4.01 -3.81
CA ILE A 22 -0.31 3.37 -2.72
C ILE A 22 -0.05 4.37 -1.60
N GLY A 23 0.32 5.61 -1.92
CA GLY A 23 0.58 6.66 -0.93
C GLY A 23 -0.65 6.99 -0.09
N LEU A 24 -1.85 6.97 -0.69
CA LEU A 24 -3.10 7.09 0.04
C LEU A 24 -3.26 5.97 1.07
N VAL A 25 -3.06 4.71 0.66
CA VAL A 25 -3.22 3.55 1.55
C VAL A 25 -2.14 3.53 2.64
N LEU A 26 -0.90 3.87 2.30
CA LEU A 26 0.21 3.99 3.23
C LEU A 26 -0.12 5.02 4.33
N LYS A 27 -0.53 6.23 3.94
CA LYS A 27 -0.92 7.29 4.88
C LYS A 27 -2.03 6.84 5.83
N LEU A 28 -3.08 6.22 5.31
CA LEU A 28 -4.19 5.72 6.13
C LEU A 28 -3.72 4.65 7.14
N LYS A 29 -2.77 3.79 6.76
CA LYS A 29 -2.20 2.77 7.66
C LYS A 29 -1.35 3.41 8.75
N GLU A 30 -0.49 4.34 8.39
CA GLU A 30 0.40 5.05 9.33
C GLU A 30 -0.39 5.91 10.33
N GLU A 31 -1.49 6.53 9.90
CA GLU A 31 -2.40 7.27 10.78
C GLU A 31 -3.22 6.36 11.73
N GLY A 32 -3.03 5.04 11.66
CA GLY A 32 -3.77 4.08 12.49
C GLY A 32 -5.26 4.03 12.16
N ALA A 33 -5.65 4.40 10.94
CA ALA A 33 -7.05 4.41 10.55
C ALA A 33 -7.64 2.99 10.57
N LYS A 34 -8.94 2.91 10.85
CA LYS A 34 -9.70 1.67 10.57
C LYS A 34 -9.85 1.51 9.05
N LYS A 35 -10.11 0.27 8.62
CA LYS A 35 -10.46 -0.02 7.21
C LYS A 35 -11.53 0.98 6.74
N PRO A 36 -11.30 1.72 5.65
CA PRO A 36 -12.29 2.66 5.14
C PRO A 36 -13.60 1.97 4.77
N LEU A 37 -14.72 2.63 5.07
CA LEU A 37 -16.04 2.19 4.66
C LEU A 37 -16.24 2.42 3.15
N PRO A 38 -17.08 1.62 2.46
CA PRO A 38 -17.35 1.80 1.04
C PRO A 38 -17.80 3.22 0.66
N SER A 39 -18.52 3.91 1.54
CA SER A 39 -18.95 5.30 1.35
C SER A 39 -17.78 6.29 1.29
N GLN A 40 -16.69 6.01 2.01
CA GLN A 40 -15.46 6.83 1.99
C GLN A 40 -14.62 6.59 0.74
N LEU A 41 -14.92 5.54 -0.03
CA LEU A 41 -14.21 5.20 -1.26
C LEU A 41 -14.87 5.81 -2.50
N VAL A 42 -16.02 6.48 -2.35
CA VAL A 42 -16.71 7.10 -3.49
C VAL A 42 -15.84 8.22 -4.05
N GLY A 43 -15.54 8.18 -5.35
CA GLY A 43 -14.63 9.10 -6.02
C GLY A 43 -13.17 8.64 -6.12
N GLU A 44 -12.76 7.64 -5.34
CA GLU A 44 -11.39 7.12 -5.40
C GLU A 44 -11.10 6.30 -6.66
N ARG A 45 -9.82 6.24 -7.04
CA ARG A 45 -9.35 5.41 -8.16
C ARG A 45 -9.61 3.92 -7.91
N GLN A 46 -9.82 3.17 -8.98
CA GLN A 46 -10.17 1.74 -8.87
C GLN A 46 -9.02 0.91 -8.28
N GLU A 47 -7.79 1.31 -8.54
CA GLU A 47 -6.56 0.71 -8.03
C GLU A 47 -6.47 0.92 -6.51
N ALA A 48 -6.67 2.16 -6.04
CA ALA A 48 -6.72 2.49 -4.62
C ALA A 48 -7.83 1.70 -3.90
N LYS A 49 -9.04 1.65 -4.48
CA LYS A 49 -10.14 0.81 -3.98
C LYS A 49 -9.75 -0.66 -3.87
N SER A 50 -9.03 -1.19 -4.86
CA SER A 50 -8.61 -2.60 -4.88
C SER A 50 -7.56 -2.91 -3.80
N LEU A 51 -6.66 -1.97 -3.51
CA LEU A 51 -5.74 -2.05 -2.38
C LEU A 51 -6.52 -1.99 -1.05
N LEU A 52 -7.45 -1.04 -0.90
CA LEU A 52 -8.25 -0.88 0.31
C LEU A 52 -9.19 -2.06 0.60
N ARG A 53 -9.62 -2.80 -0.43
CA ARG A 53 -10.33 -4.08 -0.23
C ARG A 53 -9.45 -5.13 0.44
N GLN A 54 -8.15 -5.12 0.16
CA GLN A 54 -7.14 -6.00 0.73
C GLN A 54 -6.59 -5.49 2.07
N TRP A 55 -7.21 -4.47 2.70
CA TRP A 55 -6.72 -3.82 3.92
C TRP A 55 -6.19 -4.76 5.01
N THR A 56 -6.83 -5.90 5.24
CA THR A 56 -6.47 -6.85 6.29
C THR A 56 -5.14 -7.55 6.02
N SER A 57 -4.74 -7.72 4.77
CA SER A 57 -3.45 -8.30 4.38
C SER A 57 -2.36 -7.27 4.15
N LEU A 58 -2.66 -5.97 4.27
CA LEU A 58 -1.68 -4.89 4.14
C LEU A 58 -1.09 -4.52 5.50
N GLU A 59 0.22 -4.32 5.53
CA GLU A 59 0.97 -3.92 6.71
C GLU A 59 2.04 -2.89 6.36
N VAL A 60 2.37 -2.01 7.29
CA VAL A 60 3.46 -1.04 7.13
C VAL A 60 4.64 -1.51 7.97
N GLN A 61 5.81 -1.63 7.35
CA GLN A 61 7.06 -1.96 8.00
C GLN A 61 8.11 -0.94 7.54
N ASP A 62 8.77 -0.25 8.47
CA ASP A 62 9.79 0.77 8.18
C ASP A 62 9.35 1.81 7.13
N GLY A 63 8.09 2.26 7.19
CA GLY A 63 7.51 3.24 6.27
C GLY A 63 7.23 2.72 4.86
N LEU A 64 7.27 1.40 4.65
CA LEU A 64 6.89 0.75 3.40
C LEU A 64 5.62 -0.08 3.61
N LEU A 65 4.68 0.05 2.66
CA LEU A 65 3.49 -0.78 2.59
C LEU A 65 3.86 -2.13 1.95
N TYR A 66 3.60 -3.20 2.69
CA TYR A 66 3.72 -4.58 2.27
C TYR A 66 2.36 -5.24 2.18
N LYS A 67 2.26 -6.25 1.32
CA LYS A 67 1.16 -7.20 1.30
C LYS A 67 1.67 -8.51 1.88
N ARG A 68 1.07 -8.94 2.97
CA ARG A 68 1.31 -10.27 3.53
C ARG A 68 0.78 -11.33 2.58
N TRP A 69 1.62 -12.31 2.28
CA TRP A 69 1.23 -13.50 1.56
C TRP A 69 0.65 -14.51 2.55
N GLU A 70 -0.62 -14.86 2.37
CA GLU A 70 -1.21 -16.02 3.04
C GLU A 70 -0.91 -17.24 2.18
N THR A 71 0.05 -18.07 2.60
CA THR A 71 0.21 -19.40 2.02
C THR A 71 -0.93 -20.27 2.52
N SER A 72 -1.93 -20.52 1.67
CA SER A 72 -2.93 -21.54 1.92
C SER A 72 -2.21 -22.90 1.97
N HIS A 73 -2.20 -23.53 3.15
CA HIS A 73 -1.89 -24.96 3.30
C HIS A 73 -3.09 -25.80 2.87
#